data_AF-A0A928PFM8-F1
#
_entry.id   AF-A0A928PFM8-F1
#
_cell.length_a   1.000
_cell.length_b   1.000
_cell.length_c   1.000
_cell.angle_alpha   90.00
_cell.angle_beta   90.00
_cell.angle_gamma   90.00
#
_symmetry.space_group_name_H-M   'P 1'
#
loop_
_entity.id
_entity.type
_entity.pdbx_description
1 polymer ?
#
loop_
_entity_poly.entity_id
_entity_poly.type
_entity_poly.pdbx_seq_one_letter_code
_entity_poly.pdbx_strand_id
1 'polypeptide(L)'
;MKLKNIIGTCLTGIGIGMPVTIICMALFGGWNAVIKEFLVWLIASALFGLLTNLFNIQKLSLPLITVIHCLGCILITCGACAILNYTENILQFVLYILPVFAVIYAAIYTVTLLTARAEAKKINETLQNK
;
A
#
# COMPACT_ATOMS: atom_id res chain seq x y z
N MET A 1 23.63 5.19 -14.93
CA MET A 1 22.72 4.60 -13.92
C MET A 1 21.43 4.17 -14.63
N LYS A 2 20.94 2.93 -14.44
CA LYS A 2 19.71 2.46 -15.12
C LYS A 2 18.48 3.17 -14.54
N LEU A 3 17.50 3.54 -15.37
CA LEU A 3 16.27 4.26 -14.95
C LEU A 3 15.54 3.61 -13.76
N LYS A 4 15.46 2.26 -13.73
CA LYS A 4 14.88 1.49 -12.60
C LYS A 4 15.56 1.80 -11.26
N ASN A 5 16.88 2.01 -11.26
CA ASN A 5 17.64 2.32 -10.05
C ASN A 5 17.38 3.76 -9.58
N ILE A 6 17.17 4.70 -10.51
CA ILE A 6 16.84 6.10 -10.18
C ILE A 6 15.48 6.14 -9.49
N ILE A 7 14.48 5.50 -10.10
CA ILE A 7 13.12 5.43 -9.55
C ILE A 7 13.13 4.76 -8.17
N GLY A 8 13.85 3.64 -8.01
CA GLY A 8 13.99 2.98 -6.72
C GLY A 8 14.56 3.90 -5.65
N THR A 9 15.64 4.62 -5.95
CA THR A 9 16.23 5.59 -5.01
C THR A 9 15.28 6.75 -4.69
N CYS A 10 14.55 7.27 -5.67
CA CYS A 10 13.52 8.30 -5.44
C CYS A 10 12.41 7.81 -4.53
N LEU A 11 11.91 6.58 -4.73
CA LEU A 11 10.86 5.99 -3.89
C LEU A 11 11.35 5.78 -2.45
N THR A 12 12.58 5.31 -2.25
CA THR A 12 13.20 5.23 -0.92
C THR A 12 13.32 6.61 -0.28
N GLY A 13 13.74 7.62 -1.05
CA GLY A 13 13.80 9.00 -0.59
C GLY A 13 12.43 9.56 -0.17
N ILE A 14 11.37 9.26 -0.93
CA ILE A 14 9.98 9.60 -0.56
C ILE A 14 9.60 8.89 0.74
N GLY A 15 9.86 7.58 0.85
CA GLY A 15 9.53 6.81 2.06
C GLY A 15 10.17 7.36 3.34
N ILE A 16 11.43 7.79 3.25
CA ILE A 16 12.17 8.43 4.37
C ILE A 16 11.69 9.87 4.58
N GLY A 17 11.42 10.60 3.50
CA GLY A 17 11.03 12.01 3.53
C GLY A 17 9.65 12.24 4.13
N MET A 18 8.68 11.35 3.91
CA MET A 18 7.29 11.54 4.37
C MET A 18 7.17 11.67 5.91
N PRO A 19 7.84 10.84 6.74
CA PRO A 19 7.94 11.06 8.19
C PRO A 19 8.64 12.38 8.56
N VAL A 20 9.68 12.79 7.83
CA VAL A 20 10.36 14.07 8.11
C VAL A 20 9.43 15.24 7.80
N THR A 21 8.74 15.20 6.67
CA THR A 21 7.76 16.20 6.26
C THR A 21 6.66 16.34 7.30
N ILE A 22 6.10 15.24 7.81
CA ILE A 22 5.02 15.34 8.80
C ILE A 22 5.49 15.93 10.13
N ILE A 23 6.70 15.59 10.57
CA ILE A 23 7.31 16.16 11.78
C ILE A 23 7.52 17.66 11.59
N CYS A 24 8.07 18.10 10.45
CA CYS A 24 8.24 19.52 10.16
C CYS A 24 6.90 20.26 10.08
N MET A 25 5.88 19.68 9.42
CA MET A 25 4.55 20.27 9.38
C MET A 25 3.96 20.42 10.78
N ALA A 26 4.12 19.43 11.66
CA ALA A 26 3.63 19.50 13.03
C ALA A 26 4.36 20.54 13.87
N LEU A 27 5.70 20.63 13.75
CA LEU A 27 6.52 21.54 14.54
C LEU A 27 6.38 23.00 14.11
N PHE A 28 6.33 23.27 12.80
CA PHE A 28 6.34 24.65 12.26
C PHE A 28 4.97 25.14 11.81
N GLY A 29 4.10 24.23 11.33
CA GLY A 29 2.74 24.54 10.88
C GLY A 29 1.66 24.31 11.92
N GLY A 30 2.01 23.72 13.07
CA GLY A 30 1.09 23.34 14.14
C GLY A 30 0.23 22.13 13.80
N TRP A 31 -0.35 21.48 14.81
CA TRP A 31 -1.17 20.29 14.62
C TRP A 31 -2.57 20.64 14.07
N ASN A 32 -2.86 20.24 12.83
CA ASN A 32 -4.14 20.51 12.17
C ASN A 32 -4.74 19.24 11.53
N ALA A 33 -5.93 19.38 10.95
CA ALA A 33 -6.66 18.25 10.34
C ALA A 33 -5.87 17.57 9.22
N VAL A 34 -5.16 18.33 8.37
CA VAL A 34 -4.37 17.80 7.26
C VAL A 34 -3.23 16.91 7.77
N ILE A 35 -2.54 17.33 8.84
CA ILE A 35 -1.47 16.54 9.45
C ILE A 35 -2.03 15.24 10.05
N LYS A 36 -3.19 15.32 10.72
CA LYS A 36 -3.86 14.12 11.25
C LYS A 36 -4.21 13.14 10.12
N GLU A 37 -4.83 13.61 9.04
CA GLU A 37 -5.15 12.79 7.87
C GLU A 37 -3.91 12.14 7.27
N PHE A 38 -2.87 12.94 7.03
CA PHE A 38 -1.63 12.46 6.46
C PHE A 38 -0.94 11.42 7.35
N LEU A 39 -0.94 11.62 8.68
CA LEU A 39 -0.36 10.65 9.62
C LEU A 39 -1.11 9.32 9.58
N VAL A 40 -2.43 9.35 9.62
CA VAL A 40 -3.26 8.15 9.61
C VAL A 40 -3.04 7.35 8.33
N TRP A 41 -3.01 8.02 7.18
CA TRP A 41 -2.76 7.35 5.90
C TRP A 41 -1.31 6.89 5.72
N LEU A 42 -0.34 7.59 6.32
CA LEU A 42 1.05 7.14 6.36
C LEU A 42 1.20 5.84 7.18
N ILE A 43 0.56 5.77 8.34
CA ILE A 43 0.52 4.56 9.17
C ILE A 43 -0.21 3.43 8.44
N ALA A 44 -1.38 3.70 7.84
CA ALA A 44 -2.12 2.72 7.05
C ALA A 44 -1.26 2.18 5.90
N SER A 45 -0.49 3.03 5.22
CA SER A 45 0.42 2.64 4.15
C SER A 45 1.53 1.69 4.65
N ALA A 46 2.10 1.97 5.82
CA ALA A 46 3.06 1.08 6.45
C ALA A 46 2.43 -0.29 6.79
N LEU A 47 1.20 -0.30 7.32
CA LEU A 47 0.46 -1.53 7.60
C LEU A 47 0.14 -2.33 6.33
N PHE A 48 -0.24 -1.68 5.22
CA PHE A 48 -0.41 -2.35 3.92
C PHE A 48 0.90 -3.00 3.45
N GLY A 49 2.03 -2.30 3.58
CA GLY A 49 3.36 -2.84 3.27
C GLY A 49 3.70 -4.06 4.13
N LEU A 50 3.44 -4.00 5.45
CA LEU A 50 3.63 -5.14 6.35
C LEU A 50 2.74 -6.32 5.96
N LEU A 51 1.49 -6.06 5.60
CA LEU A 51 0.53 -7.08 5.18
C LEU A 51 0.96 -7.79 3.88
N THR A 52 1.72 -7.11 3.02
CA THR A 52 2.26 -7.72 1.79
C THR A 52 3.20 -8.89 2.11
N ASN A 53 3.80 -8.96 3.31
CA ASN A 53 4.61 -10.11 3.71
C ASN A 53 3.82 -11.43 3.77
N LEU A 54 2.48 -11.40 3.80
CA LEU A 54 1.65 -12.59 3.68
C LEU A 54 1.95 -13.40 2.41
N PHE A 55 2.36 -12.74 1.31
CA PHE A 55 2.73 -13.40 0.06
C PHE A 55 4.03 -14.20 0.13
N ASN A 56 4.86 -13.99 1.17
CA ASN A 56 6.06 -14.79 1.40
C ASN A 56 5.79 -16.09 2.17
N ILE A 57 4.55 -16.29 2.66
CA ILE A 57 4.17 -17.48 3.41
C ILE A 57 3.92 -18.64 2.43
N GLN A 58 4.90 -19.54 2.30
CA GLN A 58 4.89 -20.66 1.34
C GLN A 58 3.75 -21.68 1.53
N LYS A 59 3.04 -21.65 2.67
CA LYS A 59 2.04 -22.68 3.03
C LYS A 59 0.66 -22.46 2.41
N LEU A 60 0.35 -21.27 1.89
CA LEU A 60 -0.99 -20.92 1.43
C LEU A 60 -1.03 -20.78 -0.09
N SER A 61 -2.17 -21.12 -0.69
CA SER A 61 -2.37 -20.92 -2.13
C SER A 61 -2.50 -19.43 -2.45
N LEU A 62 -2.04 -19.02 -3.63
CA LEU A 62 -2.08 -17.62 -4.07
C LEU A 62 -3.50 -16.99 -3.99
N PRO A 63 -4.60 -17.67 -4.38
CA PRO A 63 -5.95 -17.11 -4.24
C PRO A 63 -6.31 -16.86 -2.77
N LEU A 64 -5.97 -17.79 -1.87
CA LEU A 64 -6.27 -17.66 -0.45
C LEU A 64 -5.49 -16.51 0.18
N ILE A 65 -4.19 -16.39 -0.09
CA ILE A 65 -3.37 -15.26 0.37
C ILE A 65 -3.94 -13.94 -0.15
N THR A 66 -4.37 -13.89 -1.42
CA THR A 66 -4.94 -12.68 -2.03
C THR A 66 -6.22 -12.24 -1.32
N VAL A 67 -7.09 -13.18 -0.97
CA VAL A 67 -8.31 -12.89 -0.20
C VAL A 67 -7.97 -12.38 1.20
N ILE A 68 -7.05 -13.04 1.92
CA ILE A 68 -6.65 -12.62 3.27
C ILE A 68 -6.02 -11.22 3.23
N HIS A 69 -5.14 -10.96 2.26
CA HIS A 69 -4.53 -9.65 2.05
C HIS A 69 -5.59 -8.58 1.75
N CYS A 70 -6.55 -8.88 0.87
CA CYS A 70 -7.65 -7.97 0.56
C CYS A 70 -8.47 -7.63 1.82
N LEU A 71 -8.86 -8.63 2.60
CA LEU A 71 -9.59 -8.44 3.85
C LEU A 71 -8.78 -7.62 4.86
N GLY A 72 -7.49 -7.89 5.01
CA GLY A 72 -6.62 -7.12 5.90
C GLY A 72 -6.50 -5.66 5.44
N CYS A 73 -6.38 -5.41 4.14
CA CYS A 73 -6.39 -4.04 3.59
C CYS A 73 -7.73 -3.33 3.86
N ILE A 74 -8.86 -4.00 3.68
CA ILE A 74 -10.19 -3.45 4.02
C ILE A 74 -10.24 -3.06 5.50
N LEU A 75 -9.78 -3.93 6.40
CA LEU A 75 -9.78 -3.66 7.84
C LEU A 75 -8.92 -2.43 8.21
N ILE A 76 -7.73 -2.31 7.61
CA ILE A 76 -6.87 -1.13 7.80
C ILE A 76 -7.57 0.14 7.28
N THR A 77 -8.19 0.08 6.10
CA THR A 77 -8.96 1.20 5.54
C THR A 77 -10.15 1.58 6.43
N CYS A 78 -10.91 0.61 6.94
CA CYS A 78 -11.98 0.86 7.91
C CYS A 78 -11.46 1.58 9.16
N GLY A 79 -10.34 1.11 9.72
CA GLY A 79 -9.69 1.74 10.87
C GLY A 79 -9.29 3.18 10.61
N ALA A 80 -8.67 3.46 9.45
CA ALA A 80 -8.31 4.80 9.03
C ALA A 80 -9.55 5.72 8.89
N CYS A 81 -10.60 5.24 8.21
CA CYS A 81 -11.85 5.99 8.06
C CYS A 81 -12.53 6.27 9.39
N ALA A 82 -12.50 5.33 10.34
CA ALA A 82 -13.05 5.52 11.68
C ALA A 82 -12.27 6.58 12.47
N ILE A 83 -10.93 6.56 12.44
CA ILE A 83 -10.08 7.55 13.14
C ILE A 83 -10.29 8.98 12.58
N LEU A 84 -10.55 9.07 11.28
CA LEU A 84 -10.75 10.33 10.56
C LEU A 84 -12.21 10.77 10.49
N ASN A 85 -13.16 9.97 10.99
CA ASN A 85 -14.59 10.22 10.91
C ASN A 85 -15.09 10.45 9.47
N TYR A 86 -14.54 9.73 8.48
CA TYR A 86 -14.94 9.86 7.08
C TYR A 86 -16.34 9.32 6.79
N THR A 87 -16.87 8.47 7.66
CA THR A 87 -18.17 7.81 7.48
C THR A 87 -18.91 7.74 8.81
N GLU A 88 -20.18 8.08 8.80
CA GLU A 88 -21.04 8.02 9.99
C GLU A 88 -21.60 6.62 10.25
N ASN A 89 -21.70 5.80 9.19
CA ASN A 89 -22.26 4.46 9.25
C ASN A 89 -21.66 3.55 8.18
N ILE A 90 -21.93 2.24 8.31
CA ILE A 90 -21.40 1.22 7.41
C ILE A 90 -21.91 1.38 5.97
N LEU A 91 -23.10 1.96 5.78
CA LEU A 91 -23.66 2.17 4.45
C LEU A 91 -22.84 3.21 3.67
N GLN A 92 -22.44 4.31 4.30
CA GLN A 92 -21.56 5.30 3.66
C GLN A 92 -20.18 4.68 3.31
N PHE A 93 -19.64 3.82 4.18
CA PHE A 93 -18.41 3.09 3.87
C PHE A 93 -18.56 2.22 2.62
N VAL A 94 -19.64 1.44 2.53
CA VAL A 94 -19.90 0.55 1.39
C VAL A 94 -20.17 1.33 0.10
N LEU A 95 -20.85 2.47 0.17
CA LEU A 95 -21.22 3.24 -1.03
C LEU A 95 -20.10 4.15 -1.55
N TYR A 96 -19.27 4.71 -0.66
CA TYR A 96 -18.28 5.72 -1.05
C TYR A 96 -16.84 5.22 -0.95
N ILE A 97 -16.49 4.51 0.12
CA ILE A 97 -15.09 4.10 0.39
C ILE A 97 -14.75 2.80 -0.32
N LEU A 98 -15.62 1.79 -0.22
CA LEU A 98 -15.37 0.46 -0.77
C LEU A 98 -15.15 0.45 -2.30
N PRO A 99 -15.90 1.22 -3.13
CA PRO A 99 -15.65 1.26 -4.57
C PRO A 99 -14.30 1.89 -4.91
N VAL A 100 -13.93 2.98 -4.22
CA VAL A 100 -12.63 3.64 -4.41
C VAL A 100 -11.49 2.70 -4.00
N PHE A 101 -11.64 2.04 -2.84
CA PHE A 101 -10.71 1.02 -2.40
C PHE A 101 -10.56 -0.11 -3.43
N ALA A 102 -11.66 -0.64 -3.97
CA ALA A 102 -11.63 -1.73 -4.93
C ALA A 102 -10.89 -1.34 -6.22
N VAL A 103 -11.10 -0.12 -6.73
CA VAL A 103 -10.38 0.40 -7.91
C VAL A 103 -8.89 0.53 -7.64
N ILE A 104 -8.50 1.13 -6.51
CA ILE A 104 -7.08 1.31 -6.14
C ILE A 104 -6.41 -0.05 -5.93
N TYR A 105 -7.06 -0.96 -5.20
CA TYR A 105 -6.54 -2.29 -4.93
C TYR A 105 -6.34 -3.10 -6.23
N ALA A 106 -7.34 -3.08 -7.12
CA ALA A 106 -7.23 -3.78 -8.41
C ALA A 106 -6.10 -3.21 -9.27
N ALA A 107 -5.92 -1.89 -9.30
CA ALA A 107 -4.83 -1.24 -10.05
C ALA A 107 -3.46 -1.66 -9.52
N ILE A 108 -3.25 -1.56 -8.19
CA ILE A 108 -1.98 -1.93 -7.55
C ILE A 108 -1.72 -3.43 -7.74
N TYR A 109 -2.71 -4.28 -7.50
CA TYR A 109 -2.58 -5.73 -7.64
C TYR A 109 -2.18 -6.12 -9.07
N THR A 110 -2.79 -5.50 -10.07
CA THR A 110 -2.48 -5.76 -11.49
C THR A 110 -1.04 -5.40 -11.82
N VAL A 111 -0.58 -4.21 -11.42
CA VAL A 111 0.81 -3.78 -11.66
C VAL A 111 1.80 -4.72 -10.97
N THR A 112 1.54 -5.11 -9.73
CA THR A 112 2.39 -6.05 -8.98
C THR A 112 2.42 -7.43 -9.65
N LEU A 113 1.28 -7.95 -10.10
CA LEU A 113 1.20 -9.25 -10.78
C LEU A 113 1.97 -9.24 -12.11
N LEU A 114 1.82 -8.18 -12.92
CA LEU A 114 2.54 -8.04 -14.18
C LEU A 114 4.05 -7.94 -13.95
N THR A 115 4.47 -7.19 -12.94
CA THR A 115 5.88 -7.04 -12.57
C THR A 115 6.47 -8.38 -12.11
N ALA A 116 5.76 -9.11 -11.24
CA ALA A 116 6.19 -10.43 -10.76
C ALA A 116 6.32 -11.44 -11.91
N ARG A 117 5.37 -11.44 -12.86
CA ARG A 117 5.45 -12.30 -14.05
C ARG A 117 6.63 -11.94 -14.96
N ALA A 118 6.91 -10.66 -15.15
CA ALA A 118 8.06 -10.21 -15.94
C ALA A 118 9.39 -10.63 -15.30
N GLU A 119 9.49 -10.53 -13.97
CA GLU A 119 10.68 -10.98 -13.23
C GLU A 119 10.85 -12.50 -13.27
N ALA A 120 9.77 -13.27 -13.09
CA ALA A 120 9.79 -14.73 -13.21
C ALA A 120 10.21 -15.18 -14.63
N LYS A 121 9.69 -14.53 -15.68
CA LYS A 121 10.08 -14.82 -17.07
C LYS A 121 11.58 -14.61 -17.28
N LYS A 122 12.11 -13.49 -16.79
CA LYS A 122 13.55 -13.17 -16.90
C LYS A 122 14.44 -14.16 -16.14
N ILE A 123 14.02 -14.61 -14.96
CA ILE A 123 14.74 -15.64 -14.20
C ILE A 123 14.77 -16.96 -14.98
N ASN A 124 13.62 -17.38 -15.53
CA ASN A 124 13.53 -18.61 -16.33
C ASN A 124 14.42 -18.55 -17.58
N GLU A 125 14.42 -17.43 -18.31
CA GLU A 125 15.31 -17.23 -19.46
C GLU A 125 16.79 -17.29 -19.06
N THR A 126 17.16 -16.76 -17.89
CA THR A 126 18.54 -16.81 -17.40
C THR A 126 18.96 -18.23 -17.01
N LEU A 127 18.04 -19.03 -16.45
CA LEU A 127 18.29 -20.42 -16.08
C LEU A 127 18.34 -21.36 -17.29
N GLN A 128 17.61 -21.07 -18.37
CA GLN A 128 17.65 -21.84 -19.61
C GLN A 128 18.90 -21.58 -20.47
N ASN A 129 19.54 -20.42 -20.29
CA ASN A 129 20.77 -20.03 -20.99
C ASN A 129 22.05 -20.42 -20.21
N LYS A 130 21.92 -21.25 -19.18
CA LYS A 130 23.02 -21.88 -18.43
C LYS A 130 22.95 -23.38 -18.60
#